data_AF-A0AAP0WE13-F1
#
_entry.id   AF-A0AAP0WE13-F1
#
_cell.length_a   1.000
_cell.length_b   1.000
_cell.length_c   1.000
_cell.angle_alpha   90.00
_cell.angle_beta   90.00
_cell.angle_gamma   90.00
#
_symmetry.space_group_name_H-M   'P 1'
#
loop_
_entity.id
_entity.type
_entity.pdbx_description
1 polymer ?
#
loop_
_entity_poly.entity_id
_entity_poly.type
_entity_poly.pdbx_seq_one_letter_code
_entity_poly.pdbx_strand_id
1 'polypeptide(L)'
;HPHIHVSITRGGLDVKHGVWRDLFFKKQQVEAIWRGAVIRLLRASYDRVNPAKLPSFGHIRDARQWKRYLQAQYQRHWKVHFAKKTRGAWRSVKYLGRYLKRPPVAASQLRHYRGGSVVHQYYDHNTQQHKRQKLSQEEMLWRYISHIPARHFKMVRYYGFLANRKRGSLLPKVYEALEMTPREKPQKPGFAVLMKAFLGTDPYQCILCKGRLRFAGAVEGEHATKLLSDRLHRMEKNDGFRHRLWISAPEKWLLDEKYSKNSFFTYYHATDLITCGSSSPLFMVRKPKKGRFSFLTIK
;
A
#
# COMPACT_ATOMS: atom_id res chain seq x y z
N HIS A 1 16.80 4.81 -0.29
CA HIS A 1 17.29 3.85 0.72
C HIS A 1 16.28 2.71 0.91
N PRO A 2 16.28 1.71 0.01
CA PRO A 2 15.40 0.55 0.16
C PRO A 2 15.74 -0.16 1.48
N HIS A 3 14.71 -0.42 2.29
CA HIS A 3 14.88 -1.11 3.56
C HIS A 3 13.63 -1.96 3.81
N ILE A 4 13.81 -3.03 4.58
CA ILE A 4 12.73 -3.91 4.99
C ILE A 4 12.55 -3.83 6.49
N HIS A 5 11.30 -3.86 6.94
CA HIS A 5 10.96 -3.99 8.35
C HIS A 5 10.54 -5.42 8.61
N VAL A 6 11.23 -6.08 9.54
CA VAL A 6 10.95 -7.47 9.90
C VAL A 6 10.60 -7.52 11.37
N SER A 7 9.39 -7.97 11.68
CA SER A 7 9.00 -8.29 13.05
C SER A 7 9.19 -9.78 13.27
N ILE A 8 10.02 -10.13 14.24
CA ILE A 8 10.33 -11.51 14.62
C ILE A 8 9.98 -11.75 16.08
N THR A 9 9.59 -12.98 16.39
CA THR A 9 9.46 -13.45 17.78
C THR A 9 10.83 -13.80 18.34
N ARG A 10 11.01 -13.68 19.65
CA ARG A 10 12.23 -14.12 20.36
C ARG A 10 12.18 -15.61 20.71
N GLY A 11 11.51 -16.39 19.88
CA GLY A 11 11.29 -17.80 20.06
C GLY A 11 10.43 -18.36 18.94
N GLY A 12 10.21 -19.66 18.95
CA GLY A 12 9.39 -20.36 17.98
C GLY A 12 8.87 -21.68 18.50
N LEU A 13 7.81 -22.17 17.86
CA LEU A 13 7.26 -23.49 18.14
C LEU A 13 8.18 -24.58 17.57
N ASP A 14 8.65 -25.47 18.44
CA ASP A 14 9.19 -26.75 18.05
C ASP A 14 8.03 -27.66 17.66
N VAL A 15 7.80 -27.80 16.35
CA VAL A 15 6.63 -28.52 15.82
C VAL A 15 6.63 -30.00 16.20
N LYS A 16 7.81 -30.60 16.46
CA LYS A 16 7.93 -32.02 16.81
C LYS A 16 7.51 -32.28 18.25
N HIS A 17 7.90 -31.40 19.17
CA HIS A 17 7.68 -31.59 20.60
C HIS A 17 6.53 -30.72 21.15
N GLY A 18 5.96 -29.83 20.35
CA GLY A 18 4.87 -28.94 20.77
C GLY A 18 5.30 -27.82 21.72
N VAL A 19 6.60 -27.69 22.02
CA VAL A 19 7.11 -26.72 23.00
C VAL A 19 7.56 -25.42 22.35
N TRP A 20 7.42 -24.31 23.09
CA TRP A 20 8.03 -23.05 22.70
C TRP A 20 9.51 -23.06 23.08
N ARG A 21 10.38 -22.71 22.13
CA ARG A 21 11.82 -22.53 22.37
C ARG A 21 12.22 -21.08 22.16
N ASP A 22 12.96 -20.53 23.11
CA ASP A 22 13.51 -19.19 22.97
C ASP A 22 14.62 -19.13 21.93
N LEU A 23 14.67 -18.00 21.21
CA LEU A 23 15.63 -17.73 20.15
C LEU A 23 16.26 -16.35 20.37
N PHE A 24 17.57 -16.31 20.21
CA PHE A 24 18.38 -15.12 20.38
C PHE A 24 19.14 -14.84 19.10
N PHE A 25 19.15 -13.57 18.69
CA PHE A 25 19.83 -13.11 17.50
C PHE A 25 20.98 -12.19 17.90
N LYS A 26 22.20 -12.52 17.45
CA LYS A 26 23.36 -11.65 17.60
C LYS A 26 23.40 -10.70 16.39
N LYS A 27 23.35 -9.39 16.66
CA LYS A 27 23.24 -8.36 15.61
C LYS A 27 24.31 -8.51 14.52
N GLN A 28 25.58 -8.60 14.89
CA GLN A 28 26.70 -8.69 13.93
C GLN A 28 26.62 -9.95 13.05
N GLN A 29 26.21 -11.09 13.63
CA GLN A 29 26.01 -12.33 12.88
C GLN A 29 24.85 -12.21 11.89
N VAL A 30 23.73 -11.62 12.33
CA VAL A 30 22.58 -11.38 11.45
C VAL A 30 22.92 -10.41 10.33
N GLU A 31 23.71 -9.36 10.59
CA GLU A 31 24.19 -8.45 9.56
C GLU A 31 25.00 -9.18 8.49
N ALA A 32 25.96 -10.02 8.91
CA ALA A 32 26.79 -10.80 7.99
C ALA A 32 25.96 -11.81 7.17
N ILE A 33 25.07 -12.56 7.83
CA ILE A 33 24.19 -13.56 7.19
C ILE A 33 23.23 -12.87 6.21
N TRP A 34 22.59 -11.78 6.63
CA TRP A 34 21.66 -11.02 5.79
C TRP A 34 22.36 -10.49 4.53
N ARG A 35 23.52 -9.86 4.70
CA ARG A 35 24.34 -9.37 3.59
C ARG A 35 24.71 -10.50 2.63
N GLY A 36 25.19 -11.62 3.16
CA GLY A 36 25.53 -12.81 2.35
C GLY A 36 24.32 -13.37 1.59
N ALA A 37 23.16 -13.47 2.24
CA ALA A 37 21.94 -13.99 1.64
C ALA A 37 21.43 -13.09 0.49
N VAL A 38 21.41 -11.77 0.68
CA VAL A 38 21.00 -10.82 -0.37
C VAL A 38 21.95 -10.87 -1.56
N ILE A 39 23.27 -10.83 -1.31
CA ILE A 39 24.26 -10.89 -2.38
C ILE A 39 24.18 -12.21 -3.14
N ARG A 40 23.99 -13.34 -2.45
CA ARG A 40 23.80 -14.65 -3.10
C ARG A 40 22.54 -14.68 -3.96
N LEU A 41 21.42 -14.17 -3.45
CA LEU A 41 20.17 -14.08 -4.20
C LEU A 41 20.32 -13.23 -5.46
N LEU A 42 20.95 -12.07 -5.35
CA LEU A 42 21.20 -11.17 -6.49
C LEU A 42 22.16 -11.78 -7.51
N ARG A 43 23.18 -12.52 -7.07
CA ARG A 43 24.08 -13.28 -7.97
C ARG A 43 23.30 -14.33 -8.77
N ALA A 44 22.44 -15.10 -8.10
CA ALA A 44 21.64 -16.15 -8.75
C ALA A 44 20.51 -15.62 -9.63
N SER A 45 20.13 -14.35 -9.49
CA SER A 45 19.01 -13.74 -10.21
C SER A 45 19.45 -12.84 -11.36
N TYR A 46 20.69 -12.95 -11.85
CA TYR A 46 21.25 -12.07 -12.88
C TYR A 46 20.33 -11.94 -14.11
N ASP A 47 19.89 -13.04 -14.70
CA ASP A 47 19.07 -13.03 -15.92
C ASP A 47 17.70 -12.38 -15.70
N ARG A 48 17.14 -12.55 -14.50
CA ARG A 48 15.85 -11.94 -14.11
C ARG A 48 15.98 -10.44 -13.83
N VAL A 49 17.08 -10.02 -13.23
CA VAL A 49 17.36 -8.61 -12.92
C VAL A 49 17.70 -7.85 -14.20
N ASN A 50 18.46 -8.49 -15.09
CA ASN A 50 19.01 -7.93 -16.32
C ASN A 50 19.58 -6.51 -16.10
N PRO A 51 20.73 -6.39 -15.40
CA PRO A 51 21.28 -5.10 -14.98
C PRO A 51 21.46 -4.10 -16.12
N ALA A 52 21.80 -4.58 -17.32
CA ALA A 52 21.97 -3.74 -18.51
C ALA A 52 20.70 -2.93 -18.88
N LYS A 53 19.50 -3.42 -18.52
CA LYS A 53 18.22 -2.74 -18.77
C LYS A 53 17.82 -1.78 -17.66
N LEU A 54 18.56 -1.73 -16.54
CA LEU A 54 18.23 -0.86 -15.42
C LEU A 54 18.85 0.54 -15.61
N PRO A 55 18.11 1.61 -15.27
CA PRO A 55 18.65 2.97 -15.27
C PRO A 55 19.93 3.04 -14.42
N SER A 56 20.96 3.69 -14.95
CA SER A 56 22.29 3.84 -14.32
C SER A 56 23.15 2.57 -14.21
N PHE A 57 22.70 1.43 -14.72
CA PHE A 57 23.44 0.15 -14.70
C PHE A 57 23.82 -0.39 -16.08
N GLY A 58 23.63 0.38 -17.16
CA GLY A 58 23.98 -0.02 -18.53
C GLY A 58 25.45 -0.37 -18.77
N HIS A 59 26.35 0.01 -17.85
CA HIS A 59 27.75 -0.40 -17.86
C HIS A 59 27.95 -1.87 -17.45
N ILE A 60 26.99 -2.50 -16.76
CA ILE A 60 27.05 -3.91 -16.34
C ILE A 60 26.43 -4.79 -17.43
N ARG A 61 27.28 -5.31 -18.32
CA ARG A 61 26.84 -6.04 -19.53
C ARG A 61 26.84 -7.56 -19.40
N ASP A 62 27.56 -8.09 -18.41
CA ASP A 62 27.70 -9.54 -18.22
C ASP A 62 27.68 -9.94 -16.73
N ALA A 63 27.56 -11.25 -16.50
CA ALA A 63 27.52 -11.83 -15.16
C ALA A 63 28.81 -11.63 -14.36
N ARG A 64 29.98 -11.48 -15.02
CA ARG A 64 31.27 -11.25 -14.37
C ARG A 64 31.33 -9.84 -13.78
N GLN A 65 30.92 -8.83 -14.55
CA GLN A 65 30.81 -7.45 -14.12
C GLN A 65 29.76 -7.30 -13.01
N TRP A 66 28.65 -8.04 -13.10
CA TRP A 66 27.66 -8.08 -12.02
C TRP A 66 28.23 -8.66 -10.72
N LYS A 67 28.96 -9.79 -10.79
CA LYS A 67 29.63 -10.38 -9.64
C LYS A 67 30.63 -9.41 -9.01
N ARG A 68 31.41 -8.69 -9.82
CA ARG A 68 32.35 -7.65 -9.36
C ARG A 68 31.64 -6.49 -8.67
N TYR A 69 30.57 -5.98 -9.27
CA TYR A 69 29.74 -4.94 -8.66
C TYR A 69 29.18 -5.38 -7.30
N LEU A 70 28.61 -6.59 -7.23
CA LEU A 70 28.06 -7.14 -5.99
C LEU A 70 29.14 -7.41 -4.93
N GLN A 71 30.37 -7.77 -5.34
CA GLN A 71 31.49 -7.88 -4.43
C GLN A 71 31.84 -6.54 -3.79
N ALA A 72 31.88 -5.46 -4.58
CA ALA A 72 32.06 -4.11 -4.04
C ALA A 72 30.92 -3.74 -3.07
N GLN A 73 29.66 -4.07 -3.39
CA GLN A 73 28.52 -3.82 -2.48
C GLN A 73 28.58 -4.66 -1.21
N TYR A 74 29.14 -5.87 -1.26
CA TYR A 74 29.36 -6.72 -0.08
C TYR A 74 30.35 -6.07 0.91
N GLN A 75 31.39 -5.38 0.41
CA GLN A 75 32.40 -4.74 1.25
C GLN A 75 31.92 -3.45 1.92
N ARG A 76 30.81 -2.87 1.45
CA ARG A 76 30.21 -1.70 2.11
C ARG A 76 29.68 -2.07 3.50
N HIS A 77 29.51 -1.06 4.34
CA HIS A 77 28.84 -1.22 5.63
C HIS A 77 27.32 -1.38 5.44
N TRP A 78 26.76 -2.48 5.96
CA TRP A 78 25.32 -2.74 5.95
C TRP A 78 24.74 -2.52 7.34
N LYS A 79 23.86 -1.53 7.48
CA LYS A 79 23.22 -1.23 8.76
C LYS A 79 21.98 -2.11 8.96
N VAL A 80 22.01 -3.01 9.94
CA VAL A 80 20.79 -3.65 10.46
C VAL A 80 20.49 -3.07 11.82
N HIS A 81 19.28 -2.54 11.99
CA HIS A 81 18.85 -1.96 13.25
C HIS A 81 17.99 -2.96 14.01
N PHE A 82 18.45 -3.38 15.20
CA PHE A 82 17.64 -4.14 16.13
C PHE A 82 16.92 -3.17 17.06
N ALA A 83 15.62 -3.02 16.85
CA ALA A 83 14.80 -2.24 17.77
C ALA A 83 14.73 -2.92 19.13
N LYS A 84 14.71 -2.11 20.20
CA LYS A 84 14.44 -2.62 21.56
C LYS A 84 13.08 -3.32 21.59
N LYS A 85 12.95 -4.36 22.44
CA LYS A 85 11.68 -5.06 22.65
C LYS A 85 10.59 -4.03 22.96
N THR A 86 9.55 -4.01 22.13
CA THR A 86 8.45 -3.09 22.34
C THR A 86 7.62 -3.57 23.54
N ARG A 87 7.45 -2.71 24.55
CA ARG A 87 6.53 -2.98 25.68
C ARG A 87 5.08 -2.84 25.18
N GLY A 88 4.37 -3.96 25.04
CA GLY A 88 2.94 -4.00 24.70
C GLY A 88 2.64 -4.12 23.21
N ALA A 89 1.67 -4.99 22.88
CA ALA A 89 1.23 -5.28 21.52
C ALA A 89 0.76 -4.04 20.74
N TRP A 90 0.08 -3.10 21.42
CA TRP A 90 -0.45 -1.87 20.80
C TRP A 90 0.63 -0.98 20.20
N ARG A 91 1.82 -0.89 20.82
CA ARG A 91 2.93 -0.10 20.27
C ARG A 91 3.49 -0.73 19.00
N SER A 92 3.59 -2.06 18.94
CA SER A 92 3.99 -2.79 17.73
C SER A 92 2.96 -2.64 16.62
N VAL A 93 1.66 -2.72 16.95
CA VAL A 93 0.57 -2.48 16.00
C VAL A 93 0.59 -1.04 15.48
N LYS A 94 0.78 -0.04 16.35
CA LYS A 94 0.90 1.38 15.95
C LYS A 94 2.13 1.61 15.09
N TYR A 95 3.25 0.95 15.37
CA TYR A 95 4.45 1.01 14.53
C TYR A 95 4.18 0.44 13.15
N LEU A 96 3.70 -0.80 13.05
CA LEU A 96 3.40 -1.46 11.77
C LEU A 96 2.32 -0.71 10.98
N GLY A 97 1.25 -0.26 11.65
CA GLY A 97 0.16 0.50 11.04
C GLY A 97 0.65 1.78 10.35
N ARG A 98 1.66 2.45 10.90
CA ARG A 98 2.27 3.62 10.26
C ARG A 98 2.94 3.30 8.92
N TYR A 99 3.50 2.11 8.73
CA TYR A 99 4.10 1.71 7.45
C TYR A 99 3.09 1.16 6.45
N LEU A 100 1.98 0.62 6.94
CA LEU A 100 0.97 -0.01 6.06
C LEU A 100 -0.07 0.96 5.53
N LYS A 101 -0.35 2.03 6.27
CA LYS A 101 -1.51 2.90 6.00
C LYS A 101 -1.15 4.35 5.74
N ARG A 102 0.07 4.80 6.04
CA ARG A 102 0.42 6.20 5.77
C ARG A 102 0.63 6.42 4.27
N PRO A 103 0.10 7.51 3.72
CA PRO A 103 0.45 7.92 2.38
C PRO A 103 1.96 8.20 2.30
N PRO A 104 2.59 8.02 1.12
CA PRO A 104 4.03 8.21 0.95
C PRO A 104 4.53 9.59 1.36
N VAL A 105 3.69 10.60 1.19
CA VAL A 105 3.91 11.97 1.66
C VAL A 105 2.75 12.36 2.56
N ALA A 106 3.06 12.86 3.75
CA ALA A 106 2.05 13.33 4.68
C ALA A 106 1.49 14.69 4.23
N ALA A 107 0.20 14.94 4.45
CA ALA A 107 -0.42 16.21 4.11
C ALA A 107 0.29 17.41 4.77
N SER A 108 0.79 17.24 6.00
CA SER A 108 1.58 18.26 6.71
C SER A 108 2.92 18.61 6.05
N GLN A 109 3.42 17.76 5.15
CA GLN A 109 4.63 18.03 4.38
C GLN A 109 4.33 18.88 3.14
N LEU A 110 3.07 18.98 2.69
CA LEU A 110 2.67 19.82 1.58
C LEU A 110 2.44 21.25 2.11
N ARG A 111 3.32 22.18 1.75
CA ARG A 111 3.30 23.55 2.28
C ARG A 111 2.58 24.53 1.38
N HIS A 112 2.75 24.39 0.08
CA HIS A 112 2.14 25.31 -0.87
C HIS A 112 1.84 24.62 -2.20
N TYR A 113 0.76 25.04 -2.84
CA TYR A 113 0.39 24.65 -4.18
C TYR A 113 0.01 25.90 -4.97
N ARG A 114 0.75 26.21 -6.04
CA ARG A 114 0.46 27.36 -6.92
C ARG A 114 0.71 26.98 -8.36
N GLY A 115 -0.35 27.06 -9.17
CA GLY A 115 -0.30 27.00 -10.63
C GLY A 115 0.53 25.85 -11.21
N GLY A 116 0.32 24.62 -10.71
CA GLY A 116 1.06 23.45 -11.19
C GLY A 116 2.42 23.20 -10.54
N SER A 117 2.78 23.95 -9.49
CA SER A 117 3.95 23.67 -8.66
C SER A 117 3.56 23.31 -7.22
N VAL A 118 4.24 22.30 -6.67
CA VAL A 118 4.04 21.77 -5.32
C VAL A 118 5.31 22.04 -4.52
N VAL A 119 5.20 22.73 -3.39
CA VAL A 119 6.30 22.89 -2.44
C VAL A 119 6.07 21.94 -1.27
N HIS A 120 6.96 20.97 -1.12
CA HIS A 120 6.95 20.09 0.04
C HIS A 120 8.15 20.34 0.96
N GLN A 121 7.99 20.04 2.24
CA GLN A 121 9.05 20.09 3.24
C GLN A 121 9.39 18.66 3.68
N TYR A 122 10.68 18.33 3.67
CA TYR A 122 11.19 17.04 4.12
C TYR A 122 12.34 17.24 5.10
N TYR A 123 12.59 16.23 5.92
CA TYR A 123 13.75 16.19 6.80
C TYR A 123 14.92 15.55 6.05
N ASP A 124 15.98 16.32 5.82
CA ASP A 124 17.19 15.82 5.20
C ASP A 124 18.05 15.13 6.26
N HIS A 125 18.21 13.81 6.17
CA HIS A 125 18.98 13.03 7.12
C HIS A 125 20.50 13.25 6.99
N ASN A 126 20.99 13.78 5.88
CA ASN A 126 22.41 14.07 5.69
C ASN A 126 22.79 15.39 6.37
N THR A 127 21.97 16.42 6.22
CA THR A 127 22.22 17.74 6.84
C THR A 127 21.48 17.95 8.17
N GLN A 128 20.68 16.96 8.60
CA GLN A 128 19.86 16.99 9.82
C GLN A 128 18.88 18.18 9.92
N GLN A 129 18.45 18.73 8.79
CA GLN A 129 17.62 19.94 8.74
C GLN A 129 16.37 19.73 7.89
N HIS A 130 15.33 20.51 8.17
CA HIS A 130 14.16 20.54 7.32
C HIS A 130 14.41 21.41 6.09
N LYS A 131 14.34 20.79 4.91
CA LYS A 131 14.49 21.47 3.62
C LYS A 131 13.16 21.56 2.90
N ARG A 132 13.02 22.58 2.06
CA ARG A 132 11.90 22.74 1.13
C ARG A 132 12.35 22.35 -0.26
N GLN A 133 11.51 21.61 -0.96
CA GLN A 133 11.71 21.28 -2.37
C GLN A 133 10.46 21.65 -3.14
N LYS A 134 10.67 22.43 -4.20
CA LYS A 134 9.65 22.74 -5.20
C LYS A 134 9.74 21.67 -6.29
N LEU A 135 8.60 21.09 -6.63
CA LEU A 135 8.44 20.13 -7.72
C LEU A 135 7.34 20.63 -8.65
N SER A 136 7.38 20.21 -9.91
CA SER A 136 6.20 20.29 -10.76
C SER A 136 5.11 19.34 -10.24
N GLN A 137 3.87 19.61 -10.59
CA GLN A 137 2.74 18.74 -10.28
C GLN A 137 2.94 17.34 -10.87
N GLU A 138 3.50 17.25 -12.08
CA GLU A 138 3.79 15.98 -12.76
C GLU A 138 4.84 15.18 -12.02
N GLU A 139 5.96 15.80 -11.63
CA GLU A 139 7.01 15.13 -10.84
C GLU A 139 6.48 14.62 -9.50
N MET A 140 5.61 15.40 -8.85
CA MET A 140 4.98 14.99 -7.60
C MET A 140 4.08 13.77 -7.82
N LEU A 141 3.28 13.77 -8.89
CA LEU A 141 2.42 12.65 -9.25
C LEU A 141 3.25 11.40 -9.59
N TRP A 142 4.32 11.54 -10.37
CA TRP A 142 5.24 10.44 -10.71
C TRP A 142 5.84 9.80 -9.45
N ARG A 143 6.28 10.62 -8.50
CA ARG A 143 6.79 10.15 -7.21
C ARG A 143 5.70 9.41 -6.44
N TYR A 144 4.48 9.93 -6.36
CA TYR A 144 3.37 9.24 -5.70
C TYR A 144 3.04 7.89 -6.35
N ILE A 145 2.94 7.84 -7.68
CA ILE A 145 2.64 6.62 -8.44
C ILE A 145 3.73 5.57 -8.22
N SER A 146 5.00 5.98 -8.11
CA SER A 146 6.11 5.05 -7.84
C SER A 146 5.96 4.28 -6.52
N HIS A 147 5.18 4.80 -5.56
CA HIS A 147 4.88 4.13 -4.31
C HIS A 147 3.68 3.20 -4.37
N ILE A 148 2.90 3.22 -5.46
CA ILE A 148 1.79 2.30 -5.67
C ILE A 148 2.40 0.94 -6.01
N PRO A 149 2.23 -0.07 -5.15
CA PRO A 149 2.78 -1.38 -5.42
C PRO A 149 2.08 -2.02 -6.63
N ALA A 150 2.81 -2.86 -7.35
CA ALA A 150 2.26 -3.61 -8.46
C ALA A 150 1.04 -4.43 -8.03
N ARG A 151 0.17 -4.76 -9.00
CA ARG A 151 -0.99 -5.60 -8.74
C ARG A 151 -0.56 -6.91 -8.08
N HIS A 152 -1.34 -7.38 -7.10
CA HIS A 152 -1.07 -8.57 -6.28
C HIS A 152 0.18 -8.53 -5.39
N PHE A 153 0.98 -7.46 -5.42
CA PHE A 153 2.11 -7.32 -4.51
C PHE A 153 1.63 -7.27 -3.05
N LYS A 154 2.14 -8.19 -2.24
CA LYS A 154 1.81 -8.29 -0.83
C LYS A 154 2.75 -7.41 -0.01
N MET A 155 2.23 -6.27 0.46
CA MET A 155 2.96 -5.35 1.34
C MET A 155 3.39 -5.99 2.66
N VAL A 156 2.60 -6.93 3.18
CA VAL A 156 2.91 -7.72 4.38
C VAL A 156 2.98 -9.18 4.01
N ARG A 157 4.03 -9.85 4.49
CA ARG A 157 4.20 -11.29 4.37
C ARG A 157 4.38 -11.88 5.76
N TYR A 158 3.65 -12.96 6.02
CA TYR A 158 3.75 -13.72 7.26
C TYR A 158 4.49 -15.03 7.00
N TYR A 159 5.35 -15.44 7.94
CA TYR A 159 6.18 -16.63 7.85
C TYR A 159 6.05 -17.50 9.10
N GLY A 160 6.57 -18.73 9.05
CA GLY A 160 6.50 -19.68 10.14
C GLY A 160 5.06 -20.02 10.54
N PHE A 161 4.79 -20.05 11.85
CA PHE A 161 3.45 -20.31 12.39
C PHE A 161 2.45 -19.18 12.10
N LEU A 162 2.89 -18.00 11.69
CA LEU A 162 2.01 -16.90 11.27
C LEU A 162 1.63 -16.95 9.79
N ALA A 163 2.28 -17.80 8.99
CA ALA A 163 2.00 -17.91 7.56
C ALA A 163 0.53 -18.28 7.31
N ASN A 164 -0.13 -17.59 6.36
CA ASN A 164 -1.58 -17.74 6.14
C ASN A 164 -2.05 -19.20 6.01
N ARG A 165 -1.27 -20.06 5.35
CA ARG A 165 -1.60 -21.48 5.15
C ARG A 165 -1.46 -22.33 6.41
N LYS A 166 -0.53 -21.98 7.31
CA LYS A 166 -0.20 -22.76 8.51
C LYS A 166 -0.77 -22.17 9.80
N ARG A 167 -1.20 -20.90 9.78
CA ARG A 167 -1.67 -20.19 10.97
C ARG A 167 -2.87 -20.85 11.64
N GLY A 168 -3.78 -21.43 10.87
CA GLY A 168 -4.95 -22.11 11.42
C GLY A 168 -4.58 -23.31 12.32
N SER A 169 -3.55 -24.06 11.94
CA SER A 169 -3.12 -25.26 12.67
C SER A 169 -2.00 -25.01 13.68
N LEU A 170 -1.07 -24.09 13.40
CA LEU A 170 0.09 -23.86 14.26
C LEU A 170 -0.14 -22.80 15.34
N LEU A 171 -1.00 -21.82 15.11
CA LEU A 171 -1.23 -20.76 16.10
C LEU A 171 -1.90 -21.26 17.39
N PRO A 172 -2.88 -22.19 17.35
CA PRO A 172 -3.41 -22.81 18.56
C PRO A 172 -2.33 -23.51 19.40
N LYS A 173 -1.44 -24.27 18.75
CA LYS A 173 -0.30 -24.93 19.43
C LYS A 173 0.66 -23.93 20.09
N VAL A 174 0.86 -22.76 19.47
CA VAL A 174 1.66 -21.68 20.08
C VAL A 174 0.98 -21.13 21.33
N TYR A 175 -0.35 -20.99 21.32
CA TYR A 175 -1.09 -20.53 22.49
C TYR A 175 -1.02 -21.54 23.63
N GLU A 176 -1.20 -22.82 23.34
CA GLU A 176 -1.04 -23.92 24.29
C GLU A 176 0.37 -23.94 24.88
N ALA A 177 1.41 -23.92 24.03
CA ALA A 177 2.81 -23.93 24.45
C ALA A 177 3.26 -22.70 25.26
N LEU A 178 2.50 -21.60 25.20
CA LEU A 178 2.75 -20.37 25.94
C LEU A 178 1.73 -20.16 27.06
N GLU A 179 0.84 -21.12 27.31
CA GLU A 179 -0.25 -21.03 28.29
C GLU A 179 -1.10 -19.76 28.12
N MET A 180 -1.31 -19.36 26.87
CA MET A 180 -2.08 -18.17 26.50
C MET A 180 -3.52 -18.53 26.16
N THR A 181 -4.47 -17.75 26.66
CA THR A 181 -5.84 -17.84 26.18
C THR A 181 -5.94 -17.33 24.73
N PRO A 182 -6.52 -18.12 23.80
CA PRO A 182 -6.74 -17.67 22.45
C PRO A 182 -7.59 -16.40 22.43
N ARG A 183 -7.10 -15.34 21.78
CA ARG A 183 -7.91 -14.13 21.62
C ARG A 183 -9.05 -14.37 20.65
N GLU A 184 -10.24 -13.96 21.05
CA GLU A 184 -11.39 -13.92 20.17
C GLU A 184 -11.10 -13.02 18.95
N LYS A 185 -11.63 -13.43 17.80
CA LYS A 185 -11.52 -12.61 16.59
C LYS A 185 -12.40 -11.37 16.80
N PRO A 186 -11.84 -10.15 16.71
CA PRO A 186 -12.65 -8.95 16.83
C PRO A 186 -13.69 -8.94 15.71
N GLN A 187 -14.93 -8.61 16.06
CA GLN A 187 -15.98 -8.42 15.07
C GLN A 187 -15.58 -7.26 14.15
N LYS A 188 -15.75 -7.46 12.83
CA LYS A 188 -15.47 -6.40 11.87
C LYS A 188 -16.65 -5.44 11.88
N PRO A 189 -16.44 -4.14 12.15
CA PRO A 189 -17.54 -3.17 12.09
C PRO A 189 -18.16 -3.19 10.69
N GLY A 190 -19.49 -3.12 10.64
CA GLY A 190 -20.24 -3.01 9.40
C GLY A 190 -19.98 -1.69 8.68
N PHE A 191 -20.38 -1.61 7.41
CA PHE A 191 -20.25 -0.42 6.57
C PHE A 191 -20.79 0.86 7.25
N ALA A 192 -21.99 0.77 7.84
CA ALA A 192 -22.64 1.91 8.47
C ALA A 192 -21.82 2.50 9.63
N VAL A 193 -21.30 1.62 10.50
CA VAL A 193 -20.47 2.01 11.64
C VAL A 193 -19.19 2.70 11.17
N LEU A 194 -18.55 2.15 10.13
CA LEU A 194 -17.35 2.76 9.55
C LEU A 194 -17.63 4.13 8.91
N MET A 195 -18.76 4.29 8.21
CA MET A 195 -19.13 5.58 7.61
C MET A 195 -19.53 6.62 8.63
N LYS A 196 -20.30 6.22 9.64
CA LYS A 196 -20.63 7.11 10.75
C LYS A 196 -19.39 7.58 11.48
N ALA A 197 -18.41 6.70 11.72
CA ALA A 197 -17.15 7.09 12.36
C ALA A 197 -16.28 8.01 11.50
N PHE A 198 -16.34 7.89 10.17
CA PHE A 198 -15.51 8.68 9.26
C PHE A 198 -16.12 10.04 8.90
N LEU A 199 -17.42 10.06 8.58
CA LEU A 199 -18.15 11.25 8.14
C LEU A 199 -18.87 11.97 9.28
N GLY A 200 -19.02 11.32 10.44
CA GLY A 200 -19.84 11.82 11.54
C GLY A 200 -21.35 11.66 11.33
N THR A 201 -21.78 11.09 10.19
CA THR A 201 -23.21 10.94 9.83
C THR A 201 -23.54 9.49 9.54
N ASP A 202 -24.70 9.00 10.03
CA ASP A 202 -25.17 7.65 9.71
C ASP A 202 -25.60 7.60 8.23
N PRO A 203 -24.98 6.74 7.38
CA PRO A 203 -25.35 6.66 5.96
C PRO A 203 -26.78 6.15 5.73
N TYR A 204 -27.43 5.58 6.75
CA TYR A 204 -28.82 5.14 6.71
C TYR A 204 -29.77 6.11 7.39
N GLN A 205 -29.34 7.33 7.67
CA GLN A 205 -30.18 8.40 8.17
C GLN A 205 -30.35 9.47 7.09
N CYS A 206 -31.59 9.87 6.84
CA CYS A 206 -31.85 10.96 5.91
C CYS A 206 -31.28 12.27 6.46
N ILE A 207 -30.51 13.00 5.65
CA ILE A 207 -29.94 14.28 6.08
C ILE A 207 -31.02 15.35 6.32
N LEU A 208 -32.16 15.25 5.62
CA LEU A 208 -33.30 16.17 5.70
C LEU A 208 -34.27 15.76 6.82
N CYS A 209 -34.94 14.61 6.67
CA CYS A 209 -36.03 14.16 7.55
C CYS A 209 -35.52 13.54 8.88
N LYS A 210 -34.22 13.25 9.00
CA LYS A 210 -33.59 12.44 10.08
C LYS A 210 -34.17 11.03 10.27
N GLY A 211 -35.15 10.62 9.46
CA GLY A 211 -35.72 9.28 9.43
C GLY A 211 -34.76 8.20 8.91
N ARG A 212 -35.08 6.94 9.21
CA ARG A 212 -34.32 5.78 8.76
C ARG A 212 -34.58 5.53 7.28
N LEU A 213 -33.51 5.62 6.50
CA LEU A 213 -33.49 5.28 5.09
C LEU A 213 -33.69 3.77 4.89
N ARG A 214 -34.56 3.39 3.95
CA ARG A 214 -34.78 1.99 3.54
C ARG A 214 -34.23 1.76 2.14
N PHE A 215 -33.67 0.58 1.93
CA PHE A 215 -33.20 0.17 0.62
C PHE A 215 -34.41 0.05 -0.34
N ALA A 216 -34.38 0.79 -1.45
CA ALA A 216 -35.47 0.77 -2.44
C ALA A 216 -35.09 -0.02 -3.71
N GLY A 217 -33.79 -0.10 -4.04
CA GLY A 217 -33.29 -0.86 -5.17
C GLY A 217 -31.82 -0.56 -5.46
N ALA A 218 -31.22 -1.31 -6.39
CA ALA A 218 -29.87 -1.06 -6.87
C ALA A 218 -29.87 -0.99 -8.40
N VAL A 219 -29.18 0.00 -8.96
CA VAL A 219 -28.96 0.11 -10.40
C VAL A 219 -27.53 -0.33 -10.71
N GLU A 220 -27.38 -1.26 -11.65
CA GLU A 220 -26.07 -1.65 -12.14
C GLU A 220 -25.46 -0.48 -12.92
N GLY A 221 -24.28 -0.02 -12.49
CA GLY A 221 -23.55 0.99 -13.25
C GLY A 221 -22.62 0.39 -14.28
N GLU A 222 -22.24 1.21 -15.25
CA GLU A 222 -21.38 0.78 -16.36
C GLU A 222 -20.00 0.32 -15.90
N HIS A 223 -19.44 -0.67 -16.62
CA HIS A 223 -18.13 -1.20 -16.31
C HIS A 223 -17.05 -0.12 -16.49
N ALA A 224 -16.07 -0.07 -15.56
CA ALA A 224 -15.03 0.97 -15.55
C ALA A 224 -14.25 1.10 -16.87
N THR A 225 -14.09 0.00 -17.62
CA THR A 225 -13.43 0.04 -18.93
C THR A 225 -14.24 0.81 -19.96
N LYS A 226 -15.58 0.70 -19.93
CA LYS A 226 -16.48 1.44 -20.82
C LYS A 226 -16.50 2.93 -20.46
N LEU A 227 -16.58 3.26 -19.17
CA LEU A 227 -16.46 4.64 -18.70
C LEU A 227 -15.13 5.30 -19.11
N LEU A 228 -14.03 4.53 -19.05
CA LEU A 228 -12.71 4.99 -19.48
C LEU A 228 -12.62 5.14 -20.99
N SER A 229 -13.11 4.18 -21.78
CA SER A 229 -13.12 4.30 -23.25
C SER A 229 -13.96 5.50 -23.70
N ASP A 230 -15.14 5.69 -23.13
CA ASP A 230 -16.05 6.79 -23.49
C ASP A 230 -15.46 8.14 -23.08
N ARG A 231 -14.67 8.18 -22.01
CA ARG A 231 -13.94 9.38 -21.62
C ARG A 231 -12.78 9.67 -22.57
N LEU A 232 -11.98 8.67 -22.93
CA LEU A 232 -10.89 8.83 -23.91
C LEU A 232 -11.43 9.29 -25.26
N HIS A 233 -12.52 8.70 -25.73
CA HIS A 233 -13.12 9.04 -27.02
C HIS A 233 -13.72 10.46 -27.03
N ARG A 234 -14.25 10.94 -25.89
CA ARG A 234 -14.67 12.34 -25.72
C ARG A 234 -13.49 13.31 -25.66
N MET A 235 -12.34 12.88 -25.15
CA MET A 235 -11.12 13.69 -25.15
C MET A 235 -10.58 13.84 -26.57
N GLU A 236 -10.52 12.76 -27.35
CA GLU A 236 -10.13 12.78 -28.77
C GLU A 236 -11.02 13.69 -29.64
N LYS A 237 -12.34 13.70 -29.40
CA LYS A 237 -13.27 14.57 -30.13
C LYS A 237 -13.14 16.06 -29.80
N ASN A 238 -12.58 16.42 -28.64
CA ASN A 238 -12.46 17.81 -28.19
C ASN A 238 -11.13 18.48 -28.59
N ASP A 239 -10.23 17.79 -29.30
CA ASP A 239 -8.95 18.33 -29.76
C ASP A 239 -9.06 19.44 -30.84
N GLY A 240 -10.28 19.81 -31.25
CA GLY A 240 -10.56 20.96 -32.11
C GLY A 240 -10.51 22.34 -31.42
N PHE A 241 -10.50 22.40 -30.09
CA PHE A 241 -10.39 23.67 -29.34
C PHE A 241 -9.13 23.68 -28.48
N ARG A 242 -8.07 24.33 -29.00
CA ARG A 242 -6.83 24.65 -28.27
C ARG A 242 -7.14 25.56 -27.07
N HIS A 243 -7.46 24.97 -25.92
CA HIS A 243 -7.19 25.59 -24.62
C HIS A 243 -5.96 24.91 -24.01
N ARG A 244 -4.87 25.67 -24.00
CA ARG A 244 -3.61 25.37 -23.31
C ARG A 244 -3.89 25.21 -21.81
N LEU A 245 -4.07 23.98 -21.33
CA LEU A 245 -3.67 23.45 -20.02
C LEU A 245 -4.26 22.03 -19.88
N TRP A 246 -3.42 21.09 -19.41
CA TRP A 246 -3.71 19.74 -18.88
C TRP A 246 -3.31 18.51 -19.73
N ILE A 247 -2.23 17.88 -19.22
CA ILE A 247 -1.81 16.46 -19.31
C ILE A 247 -1.56 15.90 -20.71
N SER A 248 -0.50 16.38 -21.35
CA SER A 248 0.25 15.62 -22.35
C SER A 248 1.30 14.74 -21.66
N ALA A 249 0.88 13.62 -21.05
CA ALA A 249 1.75 12.51 -20.67
C ALA A 249 0.96 11.18 -20.62
N PRO A 250 1.53 10.07 -21.14
CA PRO A 250 1.08 9.53 -22.43
C PRO A 250 0.32 8.20 -22.32
N GLU A 251 -0.42 7.88 -23.38
CA GLU A 251 -1.22 6.68 -23.68
C GLU A 251 -0.63 5.33 -23.25
N LYS A 252 0.68 5.24 -23.03
CA LYS A 252 1.39 4.03 -22.56
C LYS A 252 0.94 3.50 -21.19
N TRP A 253 0.35 4.33 -20.32
CA TRP A 253 -0.02 3.92 -18.94
C TRP A 253 -1.34 3.16 -18.84
N LEU A 254 -2.29 3.43 -19.73
CA LEU A 254 -3.58 2.72 -19.74
C LEU A 254 -3.45 1.32 -20.35
N LEU A 255 -2.40 1.09 -21.14
CA LEU A 255 -2.08 -0.20 -21.77
C LEU A 255 -1.14 -1.08 -20.94
N ASP A 256 -0.46 -0.54 -19.92
CA ASP A 256 0.38 -1.34 -19.02
C ASP A 256 -0.50 -2.11 -18.01
N GLU A 257 -0.56 -3.45 -18.14
CA GLU A 257 -1.32 -4.35 -17.26
C GLU A 257 -1.00 -4.16 -15.76
N LYS A 258 0.18 -3.62 -15.43
CA LYS A 258 0.59 -3.30 -14.06
C LYS A 258 -0.31 -2.25 -13.40
N TYR A 259 -0.87 -1.33 -14.18
CA TYR A 259 -1.62 -0.15 -13.68
C TYR A 259 -3.09 -0.14 -14.11
N SER A 260 -3.45 -0.71 -15.27
CA SER A 260 -4.81 -0.63 -15.82
C SER A 260 -5.90 -1.33 -14.97
N LYS A 261 -5.51 -2.35 -14.19
CA LYS A 261 -6.43 -3.14 -13.33
C LYS A 261 -6.18 -2.91 -11.83
N ASN A 262 -5.37 -1.92 -11.45
CA ASN A 262 -5.15 -1.60 -10.05
C ASN A 262 -6.40 -0.90 -9.51
N SER A 263 -7.05 -1.51 -8.51
CA SER A 263 -8.38 -1.12 -7.97
C SER A 263 -8.50 0.31 -7.41
N PHE A 264 -7.41 1.08 -7.46
CA PHE A 264 -7.34 2.48 -7.06
C PHE A 264 -8.03 3.41 -8.07
N PHE A 265 -8.06 3.05 -9.36
CA PHE A 265 -8.66 3.86 -10.43
C PHE A 265 -9.90 3.24 -11.08
N THR A 266 -10.23 1.97 -10.81
CA THR A 266 -11.53 1.42 -11.21
C THR A 266 -12.63 1.91 -10.28
N TYR A 267 -13.32 2.97 -10.70
CA TYR A 267 -14.62 3.36 -10.19
C TYR A 267 -15.64 2.34 -10.68
N TYR A 268 -16.10 1.48 -9.79
CA TYR A 268 -17.34 0.73 -9.98
C TYR A 268 -18.41 1.58 -9.28
N HIS A 269 -19.27 2.21 -10.05
CA HIS A 269 -20.46 2.89 -9.53
C HIS A 269 -21.57 1.84 -9.48
N ALA A 270 -21.93 1.34 -8.30
CA ALA A 270 -23.29 0.86 -8.09
C ALA A 270 -23.97 1.93 -7.24
N THR A 271 -25.11 2.43 -7.68
CA THR A 271 -25.91 3.41 -6.94
C THR A 271 -27.10 2.69 -6.33
N ASP A 272 -27.13 2.63 -5.00
CA ASP A 272 -28.31 2.22 -4.25
C ASP A 272 -29.31 3.39 -4.31
N LEU A 273 -30.54 3.11 -4.74
CA LEU A 273 -31.68 4.01 -4.61
C LEU A 273 -32.23 3.87 -3.20
N ILE A 274 -32.33 5.00 -2.50
CA ILE A 274 -32.78 5.04 -1.11
C ILE A 274 -33.92 6.04 -0.99
N THR A 275 -35.02 5.66 -0.33
CA THR A 275 -36.17 6.54 -0.10
C THR A 275 -36.41 6.76 1.40
N CYS A 276 -36.70 8.01 1.79
CA CYS A 276 -37.51 8.39 2.98
C CYS A 276 -38.92 8.62 2.42
N GLY A 277 -40.00 8.28 3.13
CA GLY A 277 -41.38 8.29 2.61
C GLY A 277 -41.75 9.46 1.68
N SER A 278 -42.64 9.17 0.71
CA SER A 278 -43.26 10.04 -0.32
C SER A 278 -42.41 11.11 -1.02
N SER A 279 -41.08 11.06 -0.92
CA SER A 279 -40.18 12.01 -1.57
C SER A 279 -39.06 11.29 -2.34
N SER A 280 -38.61 11.96 -3.41
CA SER A 280 -37.74 11.45 -4.49
C SER A 280 -36.49 10.70 -3.99
N PRO A 281 -36.01 9.69 -4.76
CA PRO A 281 -34.91 8.84 -4.34
C PRO A 281 -33.58 9.60 -4.18
N LEU A 282 -32.89 9.34 -3.07
CA LEU A 282 -31.51 9.74 -2.81
C LEU A 282 -30.54 8.69 -3.36
N PHE A 283 -29.45 9.12 -4.00
CA PHE A 283 -28.42 8.26 -4.56
C PHE A 283 -27.31 7.98 -3.54
N MET A 284 -27.05 6.71 -3.24
CA MET A 284 -25.89 6.30 -2.43
C MET A 284 -24.95 5.43 -3.26
N VAL A 285 -23.70 5.87 -3.44
CA VAL A 285 -22.69 5.12 -4.20
C VAL A 285 -22.07 4.02 -3.32
N ARG A 286 -22.12 2.77 -3.79
CA ARG A 286 -21.56 1.60 -3.14
C ARG A 286 -20.57 0.89 -4.07
N LYS A 287 -19.43 0.41 -3.54
CA LYS A 287 -18.56 -0.54 -4.27
C LYS A 287 -19.05 -1.98 -4.05
N PRO A 288 -19.13 -2.83 -5.09
CA PRO A 288 -19.45 -4.24 -4.93
C PRO A 288 -18.36 -4.98 -4.12
N LYS A 289 -18.77 -6.04 -3.40
CA LYS A 289 -17.99 -6.81 -2.42
C LYS A 289 -16.72 -7.47 -3.02
N LYS A 290 -15.64 -6.71 -3.24
CA LYS A 290 -14.26 -7.23 -3.32
C LYS A 290 -13.26 -6.27 -2.66
N GLY A 291 -13.45 -6.01 -1.37
CA GLY A 291 -12.36 -5.87 -0.40
C GLY A 291 -11.22 -4.86 -0.64
N ARG A 292 -11.46 -3.68 -1.23
CA ARG A 292 -10.57 -2.49 -1.15
C ARG A 292 -11.37 -1.20 -1.35
N PHE A 293 -11.28 -0.28 -0.39
CA PHE A 293 -11.97 1.02 -0.37
C PHE A 293 -11.05 2.14 -0.90
N SER A 294 -11.60 3.03 -1.75
CA SER A 294 -11.02 4.34 -2.09
C SER A 294 -12.18 5.33 -2.25
N PHE A 295 -11.99 6.56 -1.75
CA PHE A 295 -13.00 7.64 -1.68
C PHE A 295 -12.84 8.63 -2.84
N LEU A 296 -13.96 9.16 -3.33
CA LEU A 296 -14.01 10.42 -4.08
C LEU A 296 -15.18 11.24 -3.53
N THR A 297 -14.88 12.40 -2.98
CA THR A 297 -15.87 13.43 -2.67
C THR A 297 -15.99 14.28 -3.93
N ILE A 298 -17.16 14.27 -4.58
CA ILE A 298 -17.51 15.30 -5.55
C ILE A 298 -18.17 16.40 -4.72
N LYS A 299 -17.56 17.59 -4.71
CA LYS A 299 -18.29 18.84 -4.47
C LYS A 299 -18.84 19.28 -5.81
#